data_AF-A0A423KIW3-F1
#
_entry.id   AF-A0A423KIW3-F1
#
_cell.length_a   1.000
_cell.length_b   1.000
_cell.length_c   1.000
_cell.angle_alpha   90.00
_cell.angle_beta   90.00
_cell.angle_gamma   90.00
#
_symmetry.space_group_name_H-M   'P 1'
#
loop_
_entity.id
_entity.type
_entity.pdbx_description
1 polymer ?
#
loop_
_entity_poly.entity_id
_entity_poly.type
_entity_poly.pdbx_seq_one_letter_code
_entity_poly.pdbx_strand_id
1 'polypeptide(L)'
;MVKDDSKTPLTCFKYRSGESALRCLVDGTLYFAKPDELNDVLETKFDHAEPEAFNQIYRDTISEVSQKRDGPRLSPGYPCPPDFVAANTEENKRFRNACDNIGIFSAARRPNDQAMWAYYAENCRGMCFELEWSASALEENQLLSVDVTYSSVARQHNRAEDWRTAFLELSERNPSSTLQELYELSLEEQFRRRMGILSTARVTSIKHTDWAHEREIRLLSGKAGARPLLKSVLKRVHFMRTDGDKWGPVVQEIHRTYPEVQLAQWTFHHGEITASARSMMFKMIPVDNL
;
A
#
# COMPACT_ATOMS: atom_id res chain seq x y z
N MET A 1 -3.21 8.50 25.05
CA MET A 1 -4.30 8.00 24.19
C MET A 1 -4.41 6.51 24.40
N VAL A 2 -5.61 5.98 24.63
CA VAL A 2 -5.84 4.53 24.65
C VAL A 2 -5.73 4.03 23.21
N LYS A 3 -4.92 3.00 22.95
CA LYS A 3 -4.80 2.39 21.62
C LYS A 3 -6.10 1.63 21.32
N ASP A 4 -6.85 2.07 20.32
CA ASP A 4 -8.04 1.36 19.86
C ASP A 4 -7.64 0.29 18.83
N ASP A 5 -7.26 -0.88 19.35
CA ASP A 5 -6.94 -2.07 18.56
C ASP A 5 -8.13 -3.05 18.49
N SER A 6 -9.36 -2.55 18.57
CA SER A 6 -10.58 -3.38 18.45
C SER A 6 -10.76 -4.01 17.06
N LYS A 7 -10.07 -3.47 16.04
CA LYS A 7 -10.11 -3.97 14.66
C LYS A 7 -9.12 -5.12 14.46
N THR A 8 -9.51 -6.09 13.64
CA THR A 8 -8.62 -7.17 13.20
C THR A 8 -7.36 -6.57 12.56
N PRO A 9 -6.16 -6.96 13.02
CA PRO A 9 -4.92 -6.49 12.44
C PRO A 9 -4.79 -6.86 10.96
N LEU A 10 -4.13 -6.00 10.19
CA LEU A 10 -3.77 -6.30 8.82
C LEU A 10 -2.53 -7.21 8.78
N THR A 11 -2.69 -8.43 8.26
CA THR A 11 -1.57 -9.35 8.02
C THR A 11 -1.12 -9.29 6.55
N CYS A 12 0.18 -9.15 6.32
CA CYS A 12 0.79 -9.21 4.98
C CYS A 12 2.15 -9.89 5.01
N PHE A 13 2.65 -10.27 3.83
CA PHE A 13 3.80 -11.16 3.66
C PHE A 13 4.87 -10.55 2.78
N LYS A 14 6.09 -10.36 3.31
CA LYS A 14 7.22 -9.80 2.55
C LYS A 14 8.28 -10.86 2.28
N TYR A 15 8.35 -11.30 1.03
CA TYR A 15 9.39 -12.19 0.53
C TYR A 15 10.72 -11.43 0.37
N ARG A 16 11.82 -12.06 0.79
CA ARG A 16 13.17 -11.49 0.77
C ARG A 16 14.22 -12.56 0.49
N SER A 17 15.28 -12.19 -0.24
CA SER A 17 16.52 -12.97 -0.26
C SER A 17 17.12 -13.07 1.14
N GLY A 18 18.01 -14.04 1.35
CA GLY A 18 18.66 -14.21 2.66
C GLY A 18 19.42 -12.96 3.12
N GLU A 19 20.14 -12.32 2.20
CA GLU A 19 20.88 -11.07 2.45
C GLU A 19 19.96 -9.91 2.84
N SER A 20 18.85 -9.73 2.10
CA SER A 20 17.90 -8.65 2.39
C SER A 20 17.16 -8.90 3.71
N ALA A 21 16.83 -10.15 4.02
CA ALA A 21 16.19 -10.53 5.27
C ALA A 21 17.10 -10.23 6.46
N LEU A 22 18.37 -10.65 6.40
CA LEU A 22 19.35 -10.39 7.45
C LEU A 22 19.52 -8.88 7.71
N ARG A 23 19.65 -8.09 6.64
CA ARG A 23 19.77 -6.63 6.76
C ARG A 23 18.56 -6.00 7.44
N CYS A 24 17.34 -6.36 7.02
CA CYS A 24 16.13 -5.86 7.67
C CYS A 24 16.09 -6.20 9.16
N LEU A 25 16.50 -7.42 9.54
CA LEU A 25 16.53 -7.87 10.94
C LEU A 25 17.56 -7.11 11.78
N VAL A 26 18.79 -6.97 11.27
CA VAL A 26 19.87 -6.25 11.95
C VAL A 26 19.53 -4.77 12.12
N ASP A 27 19.04 -4.13 11.07
CA ASP A 27 18.70 -2.70 11.10
C ASP A 27 17.37 -2.44 11.83
N GLY A 28 16.52 -3.46 11.98
CA GLY A 28 15.17 -3.33 12.52
C GLY A 28 14.24 -2.52 11.62
N THR A 29 14.51 -2.48 10.31
CA THR A 29 13.79 -1.60 9.38
C THR A 29 12.99 -2.34 8.33
N LEU A 30 11.92 -1.68 7.87
CA LEU A 30 11.19 -1.99 6.66
C LEU A 30 11.44 -0.87 5.64
N TYR A 31 11.87 -1.24 4.43
CA TYR A 31 12.14 -0.29 3.37
C TYR A 31 10.89 -0.01 2.53
N PHE A 32 10.55 1.27 2.41
CA PHE A 32 9.50 1.80 1.55
C PHE A 32 10.15 2.35 0.28
N ALA A 33 9.92 1.69 -0.84
CA ALA A 33 10.54 2.00 -2.12
C ALA A 33 9.98 3.29 -2.71
N LYS A 34 10.80 3.98 -3.50
CA LYS A 34 10.33 5.01 -4.44
C LYS A 34 9.61 4.36 -5.63
N PRO A 35 8.76 5.09 -6.35
CA PRO A 35 8.10 4.59 -7.55
C PRO A 35 9.04 4.02 -8.62
N ASP A 36 10.21 4.63 -8.81
CA ASP A 36 11.20 4.23 -9.82
C ASP A 36 12.02 2.97 -9.45
N GLU A 37 11.89 2.49 -8.20
CA GLU A 37 12.56 1.29 -7.70
C GLU A 37 11.68 0.02 -7.79
N LEU A 38 10.45 0.16 -8.29
CA LEU A 38 9.49 -0.94 -8.38
C LEU A 38 9.78 -1.85 -9.58
N ASN A 39 9.39 -3.12 -9.45
CA ASN A 39 9.74 -4.17 -10.40
C ASN A 39 8.94 -4.12 -11.70
N ASP A 40 7.72 -3.57 -11.66
CA ASP A 40 6.92 -3.33 -12.86
C ASP A 40 7.34 -2.00 -13.50
N VAL A 41 7.95 -2.06 -14.68
CA VAL A 41 8.43 -0.87 -15.40
C VAL A 41 7.31 0.05 -15.86
N LEU A 42 6.06 -0.43 -15.91
CA LEU A 42 4.90 0.39 -16.24
C LEU A 42 4.27 0.96 -14.97
N GLU A 43 4.64 0.50 -13.79
CA GLU A 43 4.00 0.88 -12.56
C GLU A 43 4.13 2.37 -12.26
N THR A 44 3.12 2.96 -11.64
CA THR A 44 3.04 4.40 -11.31
C THR A 44 3.13 5.34 -12.52
N LYS A 45 3.20 4.82 -13.75
CA LYS A 45 3.12 5.58 -14.99
C LYS A 45 1.67 5.76 -15.43
N PHE A 46 1.30 7.02 -15.65
CA PHE A 46 -0.01 7.43 -16.11
C PHE A 46 0.07 8.74 -16.88
N ASP A 47 -0.87 8.91 -17.81
CA ASP A 47 -1.15 10.20 -18.44
C ASP A 47 -2.28 10.90 -17.68
N HIS A 48 -2.28 12.23 -17.68
CA HIS A 48 -3.43 12.97 -17.16
C HIS A 48 -4.56 12.94 -18.18
N ALA A 49 -5.79 12.81 -17.71
CA ALA A 49 -6.94 12.99 -18.57
C ALA A 49 -7.03 14.44 -19.07
N GLU A 50 -7.58 14.62 -20.27
CA GLU A 50 -7.82 15.94 -20.84
C GLU A 50 -8.78 16.77 -19.96
N PRO A 51 -8.64 18.11 -19.92
CA PRO A 51 -9.47 18.97 -19.08
C PRO A 51 -10.98 18.77 -19.29
N GLU A 52 -11.41 18.47 -20.50
CA GLU A 52 -12.81 18.20 -20.85
C GLU A 52 -13.36 16.98 -20.12
N ALA A 53 -12.56 15.92 -19.97
CA ALA A 53 -12.94 14.72 -19.25
C ALA A 53 -13.09 14.98 -17.75
N PHE A 54 -12.26 15.85 -17.18
CA PHE A 54 -12.44 16.31 -15.80
C PHE A 54 -13.79 17.05 -15.66
N ASN A 55 -14.02 18.04 -16.53
CA ASN A 55 -15.20 18.90 -16.47
C ASN A 55 -16.51 18.11 -16.59
N GLN A 56 -16.52 17.07 -17.43
CA GLN A 56 -17.65 16.17 -17.56
C GLN A 56 -17.98 15.48 -16.23
N ILE A 57 -17.01 14.83 -15.60
CA ILE A 57 -17.22 14.10 -14.33
C ILE A 57 -17.61 15.04 -13.20
N TYR A 58 -16.98 16.21 -13.11
CA TYR A 58 -17.32 17.24 -12.14
C TYR A 58 -18.79 17.65 -12.26
N ARG A 59 -19.22 18.02 -13.48
CA ARG A 59 -20.60 18.45 -13.75
C ARG A 59 -21.60 17.33 -13.47
N ASP A 60 -21.33 16.11 -13.93
CA ASP A 60 -22.23 14.97 -13.74
C ASP A 60 -22.44 14.68 -12.25
N THR A 61 -21.38 14.84 -11.45
CA THR A 61 -21.45 14.66 -9.99
C THR A 61 -22.26 15.76 -9.31
N ILE A 62 -22.01 17.05 -9.63
CA ILE A 62 -22.81 18.13 -9.05
C ILE A 62 -24.28 17.97 -9.46
N SER A 63 -24.55 17.63 -10.72
CA SER A 63 -25.90 17.39 -11.21
C SER A 63 -26.57 16.23 -10.48
N GLU A 64 -25.86 15.14 -10.22
CA GLU A 64 -26.38 14.00 -9.45
C GLU A 64 -26.74 14.40 -8.02
N VAL A 65 -25.86 15.12 -7.33
CA VAL A 65 -26.14 15.61 -5.96
C VAL A 65 -27.31 16.59 -5.96
N SER A 66 -27.39 17.47 -6.97
CA SER A 66 -28.53 18.39 -7.13
C SER A 66 -29.84 17.63 -7.25
N GLN A 67 -29.90 16.65 -8.16
CA GLN A 67 -31.11 15.86 -8.42
C GLN A 67 -31.52 15.02 -7.21
N LYS A 68 -30.56 14.49 -6.43
CA LYS A 68 -30.84 13.79 -5.16
C LYS A 68 -31.45 14.71 -4.09
N ARG A 69 -31.36 16.02 -4.27
CA ARG A 69 -31.88 17.06 -3.35
C ARG A 69 -33.03 17.86 -3.99
N ASP A 70 -33.75 17.23 -4.92
CA ASP A 70 -34.86 17.83 -5.68
C ASP A 70 -34.50 19.11 -6.46
N GLY A 71 -33.20 19.32 -6.70
CA GLY A 71 -32.67 20.40 -7.51
C GLY A 71 -32.68 20.09 -9.02
N PRO A 72 -32.43 21.10 -9.87
CA PRO A 72 -32.45 20.93 -11.31
C PRO A 72 -31.27 20.10 -11.81
N ARG A 73 -31.46 19.39 -12.92
CA ARG A 73 -30.34 18.84 -13.69
C ARG A 73 -29.52 19.99 -14.26
N LEU A 74 -28.21 19.98 -14.04
CA LEU A 74 -27.34 21.03 -14.57
C LEU A 74 -27.11 20.84 -16.08
N SER A 75 -27.14 21.95 -16.83
CA SER A 75 -27.01 21.95 -18.28
C SER A 75 -25.54 21.87 -18.76
N PRO A 76 -25.30 21.42 -20.00
CA PRO A 76 -24.01 21.60 -20.67
C PRO A 76 -23.74 23.12 -20.79
N GLY A 77 -22.83 23.65 -19.98
CA GLY A 77 -22.56 25.09 -19.88
C GLY A 77 -22.50 25.62 -18.45
N TYR A 78 -22.74 24.79 -17.43
CA TYR A 78 -22.43 25.16 -16.05
C TYR A 78 -20.96 25.60 -15.95
N PRO A 79 -20.68 26.84 -15.49
CA PRO A 79 -19.36 27.43 -15.60
C PRO A 79 -18.36 26.64 -14.76
N CYS A 80 -17.33 26.12 -15.43
CA CYS A 80 -16.09 25.78 -14.74
C CYS A 80 -15.37 27.10 -14.44
N PRO A 81 -14.72 27.27 -13.28
CA PRO A 81 -14.04 28.52 -12.94
C PRO A 81 -13.10 28.98 -14.08
N PRO A 82 -13.05 30.29 -14.41
CA PRO A 82 -12.37 30.80 -15.60
C PRO A 82 -10.85 30.52 -15.69
N ASP A 83 -10.21 30.11 -14.60
CA ASP A 83 -8.80 29.69 -14.56
C ASP A 83 -8.60 28.17 -14.34
N PHE A 84 -9.67 27.38 -14.47
CA PHE A 84 -9.68 25.97 -14.09
C PHE A 84 -8.63 25.15 -14.85
N VAL A 85 -8.46 25.35 -16.16
CA VAL A 85 -7.51 24.58 -16.97
C VAL A 85 -6.07 24.83 -16.52
N ALA A 86 -5.71 26.09 -16.28
CA ALA A 86 -4.38 26.47 -15.79
C ALA A 86 -4.12 25.92 -14.38
N ALA A 87 -5.10 26.09 -13.47
CA ALA A 87 -5.03 25.55 -12.12
C ALA A 87 -4.90 24.02 -12.11
N ASN A 88 -5.70 23.32 -12.91
CA ASN A 88 -5.65 21.85 -13.02
C ASN A 88 -4.30 21.37 -13.57
N THR A 89 -3.74 22.07 -14.56
CA THR A 89 -2.43 21.74 -15.13
C THR A 89 -1.31 21.88 -14.10
N GLU A 90 -1.31 22.98 -13.34
CA GLU A 90 -0.32 23.22 -12.29
C GLU A 90 -0.46 22.21 -11.13
N GLU A 91 -1.69 21.91 -10.72
CA GLU A 91 -1.94 20.89 -9.71
C GLU A 91 -1.54 19.49 -10.17
N ASN A 92 -1.76 19.13 -11.43
CA ASN A 92 -1.30 17.86 -12.01
C ASN A 92 0.22 17.73 -11.93
N LYS A 93 0.97 18.80 -12.23
CA LYS A 93 2.45 18.81 -12.08
C LYS A 93 2.87 18.61 -10.63
N ARG A 94 2.24 19.34 -9.69
CA ARG A 94 2.52 19.20 -8.24
C ARG A 94 2.21 17.79 -7.75
N PHE A 95 1.10 17.23 -8.20
CA PHE A 95 0.68 15.88 -7.86
C PHE A 95 1.68 14.83 -8.34
N ARG A 96 2.17 14.93 -9.59
CA ARG A 96 3.20 14.02 -10.11
C ARG A 96 4.47 14.07 -9.25
N ASN A 97 4.97 15.27 -8.94
CA ASN A 97 6.14 15.43 -8.08
C ASN A 97 5.93 14.86 -6.65
N ALA A 98 4.71 14.94 -6.12
CA ALA A 98 4.37 14.35 -4.83
C ALA A 98 4.38 12.81 -4.89
N CYS A 99 3.89 12.23 -5.99
CA CYS A 99 3.91 10.78 -6.20
C CYS A 99 5.34 10.25 -6.27
N ASP A 100 6.27 10.98 -6.92
CA ASP A 100 7.67 10.54 -7.08
C ASP A 100 8.42 10.37 -5.73
N ASN A 101 7.92 10.95 -4.66
CA ASN A 101 8.57 10.91 -3.34
C ASN A 101 7.85 10.01 -2.33
N ILE A 102 6.73 9.40 -2.70
CA ILE A 102 5.98 8.54 -1.81
C ILE A 102 6.75 7.26 -1.51
N GLY A 103 6.64 6.77 -0.29
CA GLY A 103 7.19 5.48 0.09
C GLY A 103 6.17 4.37 -0.12
N ILE A 104 6.56 3.32 -0.84
CA ILE A 104 5.72 2.19 -1.21
C ILE A 104 6.31 0.92 -0.59
N PHE A 105 5.59 0.35 0.38
CA PHE A 105 5.90 -0.98 0.91
C PHE A 105 4.96 -2.02 0.30
N SER A 106 5.48 -2.75 -0.69
CA SER A 106 4.78 -3.86 -1.36
C SER A 106 4.85 -5.15 -0.56
N ALA A 107 3.73 -5.82 -0.31
CA ALA A 107 3.66 -7.12 0.34
C ALA A 107 2.60 -8.02 -0.31
N ALA A 108 2.77 -9.33 -0.22
CA ALA A 108 1.77 -10.29 -0.67
C ALA A 108 0.69 -10.52 0.41
N ARG A 109 -0.46 -11.05 -0.03
CA ARG A 109 -1.56 -11.46 0.86
C ARG A 109 -1.37 -12.85 1.48
N ARG A 110 -0.42 -13.66 1.01
CA ARG A 110 -0.19 -15.03 1.50
C ARG A 110 1.31 -15.41 1.46
N PRO A 111 1.74 -16.34 2.32
CA PRO A 111 3.13 -16.84 2.37
C PRO A 111 3.39 -18.05 1.48
N ASN A 112 2.36 -18.64 0.87
CA ASN A 112 2.43 -19.91 0.15
C ASN A 112 2.36 -19.77 -1.38
N ASP A 113 2.82 -18.63 -1.92
CA ASP A 113 2.91 -18.41 -3.35
C ASP A 113 4.26 -18.89 -3.90
N GLN A 114 4.22 -19.93 -4.74
CA GLN A 114 5.41 -20.56 -5.29
C GLN A 114 6.21 -19.62 -6.21
N ALA A 115 5.54 -18.77 -7.00
CA ALA A 115 6.20 -17.81 -7.88
C ALA A 115 6.93 -16.75 -7.05
N MET A 116 6.29 -16.27 -5.97
CA MET A 116 6.92 -15.32 -5.05
C MET A 116 8.17 -15.89 -4.36
N TRP A 117 8.12 -17.16 -3.95
CA TRP A 117 9.29 -17.86 -3.39
C TRP A 117 10.44 -17.97 -4.39
N ALA A 118 10.13 -18.23 -5.66
CA ALA A 118 11.13 -18.31 -6.72
C ALA A 118 11.78 -16.94 -6.99
N TYR A 119 10.96 -15.91 -7.23
CA TYR A 119 11.43 -14.60 -7.68
C TYR A 119 12.03 -13.75 -6.56
N TYR A 120 11.39 -13.70 -5.39
CA TYR A 120 11.75 -12.74 -4.34
C TYR A 120 12.46 -13.35 -3.14
N ALA A 121 12.43 -14.67 -3.01
CA ALA A 121 13.11 -15.41 -1.93
C ALA A 121 14.18 -16.36 -2.48
N GLU A 122 14.92 -15.91 -3.49
CA GLU A 122 16.18 -16.52 -3.94
C GLU A 122 16.05 -18.02 -4.29
N ASN A 123 15.06 -18.37 -5.12
CA ASN A 123 14.74 -19.75 -5.46
C ASN A 123 14.47 -20.62 -4.22
N CYS A 124 13.59 -20.13 -3.34
CA CYS A 124 13.18 -20.77 -2.08
C CYS A 124 14.27 -20.88 -0.99
N ARG A 125 15.44 -20.22 -1.15
CA ARG A 125 16.53 -20.18 -0.15
C ARG A 125 16.46 -18.96 0.79
N GLY A 126 15.62 -17.99 0.45
CA GLY A 126 15.35 -16.81 1.25
C GLY A 126 14.28 -17.02 2.31
N MET A 127 13.64 -15.92 2.69
CA MET A 127 12.67 -15.85 3.80
C MET A 127 11.41 -15.11 3.37
N CYS A 128 10.33 -15.30 4.11
CA CYS A 128 9.12 -14.49 4.00
C CYS A 128 8.70 -14.00 5.38
N PHE A 129 8.66 -12.68 5.57
CA PHE A 129 8.21 -12.07 6.83
C PHE A 129 6.69 -11.96 6.84
N GLU A 130 6.04 -12.55 7.83
CA GLU A 130 4.65 -12.27 8.18
C GLU A 130 4.62 -11.10 9.13
N LEU A 131 3.98 -10.02 8.65
CA LEU A 131 3.87 -8.75 9.34
C LEU A 131 2.43 -8.55 9.76
N GLU A 132 2.22 -8.16 11.02
CA GLU A 132 0.93 -7.86 11.58
C GLU A 132 0.86 -6.39 11.99
N TRP A 133 -0.07 -5.66 11.37
CA TRP A 133 -0.23 -4.22 11.54
C TRP A 133 -1.54 -3.95 12.27
N SER A 134 -1.46 -3.51 13.53
CA SER A 134 -2.63 -3.02 14.24
C SER A 134 -3.14 -1.70 13.64
N ALA A 135 -4.39 -1.35 13.93
CA ALA A 135 -4.95 -0.07 13.51
C ALA A 135 -4.12 1.11 14.06
N SER A 136 -3.71 1.02 15.34
CA SER A 136 -2.82 2.01 15.96
C SER A 136 -1.46 2.09 15.27
N ALA A 137 -0.85 0.96 14.90
CA ALA A 137 0.45 0.96 14.23
C ALA A 137 0.38 1.64 12.85
N LEU A 138 -0.70 1.44 12.10
CA LEU A 138 -0.92 2.13 10.82
C LEU A 138 -1.10 3.63 11.02
N GLU A 139 -1.93 4.04 11.99
CA GLU A 139 -2.21 5.45 12.28
C GLU A 139 -0.98 6.21 12.80
N GLU A 140 -0.30 5.67 13.82
CA GLU A 140 0.92 6.26 14.43
C GLU A 140 2.01 6.49 13.37
N ASN A 141 2.09 5.60 12.37
CA ASN A 141 3.07 5.68 11.30
C ASN A 141 2.57 6.37 10.03
N GLN A 142 1.34 6.88 10.05
CA GLN A 142 0.67 7.54 8.92
C GLN A 142 0.73 6.69 7.65
N LEU A 143 0.44 5.41 7.80
CA LEU A 143 0.46 4.43 6.73
C LEU A 143 -0.95 4.21 6.19
N LEU A 144 -1.10 4.36 4.88
CA LEU A 144 -2.32 3.97 4.20
C LEU A 144 -2.15 2.57 3.60
N SER A 145 -3.05 1.66 3.94
CA SER A 145 -3.12 0.35 3.28
C SER A 145 -4.01 0.40 2.05
N VAL A 146 -3.54 -0.17 0.94
CA VAL A 146 -4.25 -0.18 -0.36
C VAL A 146 -3.99 -1.50 -1.07
N ASP A 147 -5.03 -2.14 -1.60
CA ASP A 147 -4.87 -3.28 -2.50
C ASP A 147 -4.44 -2.83 -3.89
N VAL A 148 -3.52 -3.59 -4.49
CA VAL A 148 -3.08 -3.31 -5.86
C VAL A 148 -4.17 -3.72 -6.85
N THR A 149 -4.51 -2.79 -7.73
CA THR A 149 -5.38 -3.04 -8.89
C THR A 149 -4.52 -3.48 -10.08
N TYR A 150 -4.99 -4.45 -10.86
CA TYR A 150 -4.26 -4.96 -12.02
C TYR A 150 -4.95 -4.53 -13.31
N SER A 151 -4.17 -4.00 -14.25
CA SER A 151 -4.69 -3.50 -15.52
C SER A 151 -3.68 -3.72 -16.65
N SER A 152 -4.17 -4.14 -17.82
CA SER A 152 -3.39 -4.26 -19.06
C SER A 152 -3.58 -3.07 -20.01
N VAL A 153 -4.41 -2.09 -19.63
CA VAL A 153 -4.67 -0.90 -20.46
C VAL A 153 -3.81 0.27 -20.03
N ALA A 154 -3.56 1.19 -20.98
CA ALA A 154 -2.89 2.45 -20.70
C ALA A 154 -3.64 3.22 -19.60
N ARG A 155 -2.89 3.73 -18.63
CA ARG A 155 -3.46 4.35 -17.43
C ARG A 155 -3.66 5.83 -17.66
N GLN A 156 -4.89 6.28 -17.49
CA GLN A 156 -5.23 7.69 -17.44
C GLN A 156 -5.67 8.05 -16.03
N HIS A 157 -5.06 9.08 -15.46
CA HIS A 157 -5.43 9.64 -14.18
C HIS A 157 -6.36 10.84 -14.40
N ASN A 158 -7.64 10.65 -14.12
CA ASN A 158 -8.61 11.74 -14.03
C ASN A 158 -8.93 12.04 -12.56
N ARG A 159 -8.34 13.10 -12.01
CA ARG A 159 -8.55 13.50 -10.62
C ARG A 159 -10.01 13.84 -10.28
N ALA A 160 -10.85 14.11 -11.28
CA ALA A 160 -12.29 14.30 -11.06
C ALA A 160 -12.97 13.03 -10.50
N GLU A 161 -12.43 11.84 -10.76
CA GLU A 161 -12.97 10.58 -10.25
C GLU A 161 -12.73 10.44 -8.74
N ASP A 162 -11.55 10.84 -8.27
CA ASP A 162 -11.26 10.93 -6.83
C ASP A 162 -12.14 12.01 -6.20
N TRP A 163 -12.31 13.15 -6.88
CA TRP A 163 -13.13 14.28 -6.42
C TRP A 163 -14.58 13.89 -6.29
N ARG A 164 -15.11 13.19 -7.29
CA ARG A 164 -16.44 12.62 -7.27
C ARG A 164 -16.63 11.71 -6.06
N THR A 165 -15.67 10.80 -5.82
CA THR A 165 -15.73 9.88 -4.68
C THR A 165 -15.79 10.64 -3.35
N ALA A 166 -14.87 11.58 -3.14
CA ALA A 166 -14.84 12.39 -1.91
C ALA A 166 -16.07 13.30 -1.76
N PHE A 167 -16.56 13.88 -2.86
CA PHE A 167 -17.69 14.80 -2.85
C PHE A 167 -19.03 14.10 -2.60
N LEU A 168 -19.21 12.89 -3.13
CA LEU A 168 -20.38 12.06 -2.83
C LEU A 168 -20.38 11.66 -1.33
N GLU A 169 -19.25 11.22 -0.79
CA GLU A 169 -19.11 10.96 0.66
C GLU A 169 -19.42 12.22 1.50
N LEU A 170 -18.93 13.39 1.07
CA LEU A 170 -19.20 14.67 1.74
C LEU A 170 -20.69 15.02 1.71
N SER A 171 -21.35 14.82 0.56
CA SER A 171 -22.79 15.03 0.40
C SER A 171 -23.61 14.10 1.30
N GLU A 172 -23.22 12.84 1.42
CA GLU A 172 -23.90 11.85 2.28
C GLU A 172 -23.76 12.20 3.77
N ARG A 173 -22.61 12.72 4.19
CA ARG A 173 -22.38 13.19 5.57
C ARG A 173 -23.09 14.50 5.90
N ASN A 174 -23.47 15.27 4.89
CA ASN A 174 -24.11 16.58 5.03
C ASN A 174 -25.41 16.64 4.23
N PRO A 175 -26.44 15.83 4.60
CA PRO A 175 -27.65 15.66 3.80
C PRO A 175 -28.45 16.95 3.65
N SER A 176 -28.43 17.82 4.65
CA SER A 176 -29.20 19.07 4.68
C SER A 176 -28.49 20.26 4.03
N SER A 177 -27.21 20.12 3.65
CA SER A 177 -26.47 21.25 3.10
C SER A 177 -26.98 21.63 1.71
N THR A 178 -26.71 22.85 1.28
CA THR A 178 -26.89 23.25 -0.12
C THR A 178 -25.69 22.81 -0.97
N LEU A 179 -25.81 22.87 -2.30
CA LEU A 179 -24.65 22.63 -3.19
C LEU A 179 -23.53 23.65 -2.96
N GLN A 180 -23.89 24.89 -2.63
CA GLN A 180 -22.92 25.96 -2.35
C GLN A 180 -22.13 25.66 -1.07
N GLU A 181 -22.82 25.24 -0.01
CA GLU A 181 -22.17 24.84 1.25
C GLU A 181 -21.27 23.61 1.05
N LEU A 182 -21.73 22.60 0.30
CA LEU A 182 -20.87 21.45 -0.04
C LEU A 182 -19.64 21.87 -0.84
N TYR A 183 -19.79 22.82 -1.77
CA TYR A 183 -18.67 23.36 -2.52
C TYR A 183 -17.66 24.04 -1.58
N GLU A 184 -18.12 24.88 -0.66
CA GLU A 184 -17.26 25.52 0.34
C GLU A 184 -16.55 24.51 1.24
N LEU A 185 -17.25 23.49 1.73
CA LEU A 185 -16.66 22.37 2.48
C LEU A 185 -15.61 21.60 1.65
N SER A 186 -15.82 21.47 0.34
CA SER A 186 -14.85 20.83 -0.56
C SER A 186 -13.55 21.63 -0.73
N LEU A 187 -13.57 22.92 -0.40
CA LEU A 187 -12.39 23.77 -0.38
C LEU A 187 -11.59 23.64 0.93
N GLU A 188 -12.09 22.95 1.96
CA GLU A 188 -11.36 22.80 3.22
C GLU A 188 -10.17 21.84 3.12
N GLU A 189 -9.19 22.02 4.01
CA GLU A 189 -7.96 21.22 4.03
C GLU A 189 -8.25 19.71 4.18
N GLN A 190 -9.21 19.33 5.02
CA GLN A 190 -9.55 17.94 5.25
C GLN A 190 -10.01 17.23 3.96
N PHE A 191 -10.87 17.90 3.20
CA PHE A 191 -11.35 17.39 1.91
C PHE A 191 -10.19 17.28 0.90
N ARG A 192 -9.39 18.34 0.74
CA ARG A 192 -8.23 18.34 -0.17
C ARG A 192 -7.20 17.28 0.20
N ARG A 193 -6.98 17.05 1.49
CA ARG A 193 -6.09 15.99 1.99
C ARG A 193 -6.63 14.61 1.64
N ARG A 194 -7.92 14.34 1.90
CA ARG A 194 -8.58 13.08 1.51
C ARG A 194 -8.45 12.84 0.01
N MET A 195 -8.65 13.89 -0.78
CA MET A 195 -8.49 13.88 -2.23
C MET A 195 -7.09 13.51 -2.70
N GLY A 196 -6.07 14.16 -2.15
CA GLY A 196 -4.67 13.84 -2.44
C GLY A 196 -4.34 12.39 -2.08
N ILE A 197 -4.86 11.91 -0.95
CA ILE A 197 -4.68 10.52 -0.51
C ILE A 197 -5.30 9.53 -1.51
N LEU A 198 -6.56 9.72 -1.93
CA LEU A 198 -7.23 8.85 -2.90
C LEU A 198 -6.50 8.85 -4.24
N SER A 199 -6.15 10.03 -4.73
CA SER A 199 -5.44 10.19 -6.02
C SER A 199 -4.10 9.46 -5.99
N THR A 200 -3.34 9.65 -4.91
CA THR A 200 -2.02 9.03 -4.77
C THR A 200 -2.17 7.52 -4.65
N ALA A 201 -3.06 7.03 -3.77
CA ALA A 201 -3.33 5.61 -3.61
C ALA A 201 -3.66 4.93 -4.94
N ARG A 202 -4.48 5.58 -5.77
CA ARG A 202 -4.90 5.07 -7.07
C ARG A 202 -3.74 4.98 -8.04
N VAL A 203 -2.95 6.04 -8.22
CA VAL A 203 -1.86 6.00 -9.22
C VAL A 203 -0.67 5.16 -8.77
N THR A 204 -0.44 5.06 -7.45
CA THR A 204 0.67 4.30 -6.87
C THR A 204 0.27 2.90 -6.44
N SER A 205 -0.88 2.38 -6.89
CA SER A 205 -1.34 1.01 -6.57
C SER A 205 -1.97 0.33 -7.78
N ILE A 206 -1.45 0.59 -8.99
CA ILE A 206 -1.84 -0.15 -10.20
C ILE A 206 -0.62 -0.83 -10.80
N LYS A 207 -0.70 -2.14 -10.99
CA LYS A 207 0.30 -2.97 -11.69
C LYS A 207 -0.24 -3.53 -13.00
N HIS A 208 0.65 -3.98 -13.88
CA HIS A 208 0.28 -4.75 -15.06
C HIS A 208 -0.33 -6.11 -14.68
N THR A 209 -1.25 -6.65 -15.48
CA THR A 209 -1.94 -7.92 -15.20
C THR A 209 -1.01 -9.14 -15.10
N ASP A 210 0.18 -9.08 -15.68
CA ASP A 210 1.17 -10.16 -15.56
C ASP A 210 1.60 -10.40 -14.10
N TRP A 211 1.51 -9.37 -13.27
CA TRP A 211 1.82 -9.43 -11.84
C TRP A 211 0.61 -9.77 -10.96
N ALA A 212 -0.57 -10.05 -11.53
CA ALA A 212 -1.79 -10.31 -10.77
C ALA A 212 -1.70 -11.50 -9.81
N HIS A 213 -0.80 -12.45 -10.10
CA HIS A 213 -0.53 -13.60 -9.26
C HIS A 213 0.00 -13.20 -7.87
N GLU A 214 0.68 -12.06 -7.73
CA GLU A 214 1.27 -11.59 -6.47
C GLU A 214 0.20 -11.27 -5.40
N ARG A 215 -1.01 -10.91 -5.84
CA ARG A 215 -2.11 -10.43 -4.97
C ARG A 215 -1.59 -9.43 -3.94
N GLU A 216 -0.88 -8.42 -4.45
CA GLU A 216 -0.16 -7.44 -3.65
C GLU A 216 -1.09 -6.50 -2.88
N ILE A 217 -0.70 -6.19 -1.66
CA ILE A 217 -1.16 -5.07 -0.84
C ILE A 217 0.02 -4.13 -0.59
N ARG A 218 -0.27 -2.83 -0.55
CA ARG A 218 0.71 -1.76 -0.26
C ARG A 218 0.42 -1.08 1.05
N LEU A 219 1.49 -0.68 1.72
CA LEU A 219 1.46 0.38 2.71
C LEU A 219 2.16 1.60 2.14
N LEU A 220 1.43 2.70 2.04
CA LEU A 220 1.91 3.97 1.49
C LEU A 220 2.29 4.91 2.63
N SER A 221 3.50 5.46 2.59
CA SER A 221 4.01 6.47 3.52
C SER A 221 4.30 7.77 2.79
N GLY A 222 4.13 8.91 3.45
CA GLY A 222 4.37 10.23 2.82
C GLY A 222 5.81 10.46 2.31
N LYS A 223 6.77 9.60 2.66
CA LYS A 223 8.16 9.62 2.16
C LYS A 223 8.69 8.21 1.98
N ALA A 224 9.50 8.00 0.95
CA ALA A 224 10.29 6.78 0.75
C ALA A 224 11.47 6.66 1.74
N GLY A 225 11.94 5.43 1.94
CA GLY A 225 13.10 5.10 2.75
C GLY A 225 12.88 4.00 3.78
N ALA A 226 13.95 3.67 4.51
CA ALA A 226 13.91 2.72 5.61
C ALA A 226 13.19 3.31 6.82
N ARG A 227 12.29 2.54 7.42
CA ARG A 227 11.55 2.93 8.64
C ARG A 227 11.74 1.88 9.73
N PRO A 228 12.03 2.26 10.99
CA PRO A 228 12.33 1.34 12.09
C PRO A 228 11.05 0.70 12.66
N LEU A 229 10.38 -0.10 11.83
CA LEU A 229 9.06 -0.67 12.13
C LEU A 229 9.12 -2.18 12.38
N LEU A 230 10.18 -2.87 11.95
CA LEU A 230 10.17 -4.32 11.86
C LEU A 230 9.86 -4.97 13.21
N LYS A 231 10.46 -4.46 14.30
CA LYS A 231 10.27 -5.01 15.65
C LYS A 231 8.83 -4.94 16.16
N SER A 232 8.05 -3.94 15.76
CA SER A 232 6.67 -3.79 16.23
C SER A 232 5.67 -4.60 15.42
N VAL A 233 6.04 -5.07 14.22
CA VAL A 233 5.10 -5.74 13.30
C VAL A 233 5.51 -7.15 12.89
N LEU A 234 6.78 -7.53 13.06
CA LEU A 234 7.25 -8.87 12.69
C LEU A 234 6.66 -9.90 13.65
N LYS A 235 5.82 -10.78 13.13
CA LYS A 235 5.15 -11.84 13.89
C LYS A 235 5.82 -13.19 13.69
N ARG A 236 6.14 -13.51 12.44
CA ARG A 236 6.67 -14.83 12.06
C ARG A 236 7.58 -14.71 10.85
N VAL A 237 8.63 -15.51 10.81
CA VAL A 237 9.49 -15.69 9.63
C VAL A 237 9.25 -17.08 9.05
N HIS A 238 8.82 -17.08 7.81
CA HIS A 238 8.60 -18.27 7.00
C HIS A 238 9.84 -18.58 6.19
N PHE A 239 10.13 -19.87 6.00
CA PHE A 239 11.23 -20.36 5.17
C PHE A 239 10.83 -21.69 4.53
N MET A 240 11.58 -22.12 3.51
CA MET A 240 11.40 -23.43 2.89
C MET A 240 12.63 -24.29 3.04
N ARG A 241 13.78 -23.72 2.70
CA ARG A 241 15.08 -24.38 2.72
C ARG A 241 15.98 -23.77 3.79
N THR A 242 16.88 -24.58 4.31
CA THR A 242 17.86 -24.19 5.33
C THR A 242 19.30 -24.18 4.79
N ASP A 243 19.47 -24.42 3.49
CA ASP A 243 20.76 -24.51 2.81
C ASP A 243 21.16 -23.20 2.10
N GLY A 244 20.43 -22.11 2.33
CA GLY A 244 20.83 -20.78 1.90
C GLY A 244 21.94 -20.21 2.78
N ASP A 245 22.91 -19.52 2.18
CA ASP A 245 24.12 -19.01 2.86
C ASP A 245 23.82 -18.13 4.08
N LYS A 246 22.66 -17.46 4.08
CA LYS A 246 22.24 -16.57 5.17
C LYS A 246 21.25 -17.19 6.16
N TRP A 247 20.91 -18.47 6.00
CA TRP A 247 20.00 -19.17 6.91
C TRP A 247 20.46 -19.06 8.37
N GLY A 248 21.70 -19.49 8.66
CA GLY A 248 22.27 -19.46 10.01
C GLY A 248 22.28 -18.05 10.63
N PRO A 249 22.90 -17.05 9.98
CA PRO A 249 22.90 -15.67 10.45
C PRO A 249 21.51 -15.07 10.70
N VAL A 250 20.53 -15.34 9.82
CA VAL A 250 19.16 -14.87 9.99
C VAL A 250 18.52 -15.48 11.25
N VAL A 251 18.62 -16.79 11.42
CA VAL A 251 18.05 -17.49 12.59
C VAL A 251 18.70 -17.03 13.88
N GLN A 252 20.02 -16.83 13.88
CA GLN A 252 20.75 -16.30 15.03
C GLN A 252 20.26 -14.89 15.40
N GLU A 253 20.07 -14.01 14.42
CA GLU A 253 19.59 -12.65 14.67
C GLU A 253 18.14 -12.62 15.17
N ILE A 254 17.27 -13.47 14.61
CA ILE A 254 15.88 -13.64 15.10
C ILE A 254 15.91 -14.06 16.56
N HIS A 255 16.68 -15.08 16.92
CA HIS A 255 16.73 -15.57 18.30
C HIS A 255 17.26 -14.50 19.27
N ARG A 256 18.27 -13.74 18.86
CA ARG A 256 18.92 -12.71 19.69
C ARG A 256 18.06 -11.46 19.90
N THR A 257 17.43 -10.97 18.83
CA THR A 257 16.82 -9.63 18.80
C THR A 257 15.29 -9.68 18.77
N TYR A 258 14.72 -10.80 18.35
CA TYR A 258 13.28 -11.01 18.14
C TYR A 258 12.80 -12.32 18.80
N PRO A 259 12.98 -12.52 20.12
CA PRO A 259 12.74 -13.80 20.78
C PRO A 259 11.28 -14.30 20.71
N GLU A 260 10.32 -13.39 20.51
CA GLU A 260 8.89 -13.72 20.37
C GLU A 260 8.50 -14.11 18.93
N VAL A 261 9.38 -13.92 17.95
CA VAL A 261 9.08 -14.18 16.54
C VAL A 261 9.13 -15.68 16.26
N GLN A 262 8.03 -16.19 15.69
CA GLN A 262 7.90 -17.60 15.35
C GLN A 262 8.63 -17.93 14.05
N LEU A 263 9.07 -19.18 13.91
CA LEU A 263 9.58 -19.72 12.64
C LEU A 263 8.58 -20.70 12.04
N ALA A 264 8.37 -20.65 10.73
CA ALA A 264 7.52 -21.60 10.03
C ALA A 264 8.18 -22.14 8.77
N GLN A 265 8.18 -23.47 8.65
CA GLN A 265 8.74 -24.16 7.49
C GLN A 265 7.61 -24.56 6.54
N TRP A 266 7.78 -24.21 5.28
CA TRP A 266 6.92 -24.63 4.17
C TRP A 266 7.56 -25.77 3.40
N THR A 267 6.73 -26.74 3.05
CA THR A 267 7.10 -27.81 2.13
C THR A 267 6.03 -27.88 1.03
N PHE A 268 6.47 -27.79 -0.23
CA PHE A 268 5.58 -28.05 -1.36
C PHE A 268 5.68 -29.52 -1.72
N HIS A 269 4.61 -30.28 -1.52
CA HIS A 269 4.48 -31.63 -2.03
C HIS A 269 3.74 -31.58 -3.37
N HIS A 270 4.04 -32.54 -4.25
CA HIS A 270 3.24 -32.72 -5.45
C HIS A 270 1.81 -33.09 -5.05
N GLY A 271 0.87 -32.16 -5.22
CA GLY A 271 -0.56 -32.34 -4.88
C GLY A 271 -1.03 -31.61 -3.60
N GLU A 272 -0.13 -31.23 -2.67
CA GLU A 272 -0.49 -30.51 -1.44
C GLU A 272 0.58 -29.50 -1.02
N ILE A 273 0.13 -28.31 -0.61
CA ILE A 273 0.98 -27.30 0.02
C ILE A 273 0.81 -27.44 1.54
N THR A 274 1.79 -28.03 2.23
CA THR A 274 1.73 -28.17 3.69
C THR A 274 2.64 -27.15 4.36
N ALA A 275 2.11 -26.51 5.41
CA ALA A 275 2.86 -25.63 6.29
C ALA A 275 3.00 -26.30 7.65
N SER A 276 4.21 -26.31 8.21
CA SER A 276 4.41 -26.63 9.62
C SER A 276 5.07 -25.44 10.31
N ALA A 277 4.33 -24.78 11.20
CA ALA A 277 4.90 -23.76 12.08
C ALA A 277 5.54 -24.47 13.27
N ARG A 278 6.86 -24.33 13.43
CA ARG A 278 7.59 -24.83 14.59
C ARG A 278 8.05 -23.63 15.39
N SER A 279 7.46 -23.42 16.58
CA SER A 279 8.06 -22.49 17.54
C SER A 279 9.40 -23.08 17.98
N MET A 280 10.50 -22.51 17.49
CA MET A 280 11.84 -22.98 17.82
C MET A 280 12.33 -22.23 19.05
N MET A 281 12.30 -22.88 20.23
CA MET A 281 13.13 -22.45 21.35
C MET A 281 14.56 -22.94 21.11
N PHE A 282 15.42 -22.09 20.57
CA PHE A 282 16.85 -22.38 20.54
C PHE A 282 17.38 -22.27 21.97
N LYS A 283 17.89 -23.38 22.52
CA LYS A 283 18.77 -23.34 23.68
C LYS A 283 20.17 -23.13 23.15
N MET A 284 20.80 -22.00 23.45
CA MET A 284 22.24 -21.85 23.22
C MET A 284 22.95 -22.87 24.10
N ILE A 285 23.66 -23.81 23.47
CA ILE A 285 24.61 -24.67 24.17
C ILE A 285 25.90 -23.86 24.26
N PRO A 286 26.40 -23.52 25.46
CA PRO A 286 27.71 -22.90 25.59
C PRO A 286 28.74 -23.81 24.96
N VAL A 287 29.57 -23.27 24.06
CA VAL A 287 30.78 -23.96 23.64
C VAL A 287 31.80 -23.68 24.72
N ASP A 288 32.05 -24.66 25.59
CA ASP A 288 33.19 -24.59 26.50
C ASP A 288 34.46 -24.54 25.64
N ASN A 289 35.27 -23.50 25.84
CA ASN A 289 36.54 -23.35 25.14
C ASN A 289 37.41 -24.60 25.39
N LEU A 290 37.69 -25.36 24.34
CA LEU A 290 38.72 -26.42 24.32
C LEU A 290 40.11 -25.81 24.18
#